data_AF-A0A967IDQ7-F1
#
_entry.id   AF-A0A967IDQ7-F1
#
_cell.length_a   1.000
_cell.length_b   1.000
_cell.length_c   1.000
_cell.angle_alpha   90.00
_cell.angle_beta   90.00
_cell.angle_gamma   90.00
#
_symmetry.space_group_name_H-M   'P 1'
#
loop_
_entity.id
_entity.type
_entity.pdbx_description
1 polymer ?
#
loop_
_entity_poly.entity_id
_entity_poly.type
_entity_poly.pdbx_seq_one_letter_code
_entity_poly.pdbx_strand_id
1 'polypeptide(L)'
;GLEYKEDIVSGTRSAAAGGFTSVACMPNTKPVIDNKSIVKYIIDKAGSEGSANVFPVGTITKGSKGETLSEMGELKAEGCVGFSDDGGPVSNGEIMRRALE
;
A
#
# COMPACT_ATOMS: atom_id res chain seq x y z
N GLY A 1 -5.41 -13.00 -5.95
CA GLY A 1 -5.60 -11.55 -6.14
C GLY A 1 -5.21 -11.16 -7.55
N LEU A 2 -4.14 -10.38 -7.72
CA LEU A 2 -3.58 -10.00 -9.01
C LEU A 2 -2.18 -10.60 -9.26
N GLU A 3 -1.81 -11.66 -8.51
CA GLU A 3 -0.46 -12.25 -8.53
C GLU A 3 -0.03 -12.77 -9.90
N TYR A 4 -0.97 -13.10 -10.78
CA TYR A 4 -0.68 -13.50 -12.16
C TYR A 4 -0.05 -12.38 -13.00
N LYS A 5 -0.17 -11.11 -12.57
CA LYS A 5 0.47 -9.96 -13.20
C LYS A 5 1.87 -9.73 -12.64
N GLU A 6 1.95 -9.71 -11.32
CA GLU A 6 3.17 -9.51 -10.54
C GLU A 6 2.88 -9.86 -9.07
N ASP A 7 3.89 -10.36 -8.34
CA ASP A 7 3.83 -10.58 -6.90
C ASP A 7 4.99 -9.89 -6.16
N ILE A 8 5.02 -10.00 -4.82
CA ILE A 8 6.05 -9.34 -4.00
C ILE A 8 7.46 -9.87 -4.34
N VAL A 9 7.59 -11.15 -4.66
CA VAL A 9 8.89 -11.78 -4.93
C VAL A 9 9.39 -11.39 -6.32
N SER A 10 8.55 -11.52 -7.35
CA SER A 10 8.90 -11.13 -8.71
C SER A 10 9.14 -9.63 -8.82
N GLY A 11 8.28 -8.80 -8.22
CA GLY A 11 8.42 -7.35 -8.23
C GLY A 11 9.68 -6.85 -7.52
N THR A 12 10.02 -7.41 -6.35
CA THR A 12 11.25 -7.02 -5.64
C THR A 12 12.52 -7.51 -6.33
N ARG A 13 12.48 -8.67 -7.01
CA ARG A 13 13.58 -9.12 -7.88
C ARG A 13 13.80 -8.17 -9.04
N SER A 14 12.72 -7.75 -9.71
CA SER A 14 12.77 -6.76 -10.79
C SER A 14 13.34 -5.42 -10.29
N ALA A 15 12.90 -4.95 -9.12
CA ALA A 15 13.43 -3.75 -8.50
C ALA A 15 14.94 -3.84 -8.22
N ALA A 16 15.38 -4.94 -7.59
CA ALA A 16 16.79 -5.19 -7.29
C ALA A 16 17.65 -5.27 -8.56
N ALA A 17 17.17 -5.97 -9.59
CA ALA A 17 17.85 -6.03 -10.89
C ALA A 17 17.95 -4.66 -11.56
N GLY A 18 16.98 -3.78 -11.34
CA GLY A 18 17.00 -2.39 -11.78
C GLY A 18 17.88 -1.46 -10.94
N GLY A 19 18.51 -1.95 -9.87
CA GLY A 19 19.36 -1.16 -8.96
C GLY A 19 18.60 -0.45 -7.85
N PHE A 20 17.30 -0.72 -7.67
CA PHE A 20 16.52 -0.20 -6.56
C PHE A 20 16.67 -1.10 -5.33
N THR A 21 17.06 -0.51 -4.20
CA THR A 21 17.14 -1.23 -2.92
C THR A 21 15.84 -1.16 -2.13
N SER A 22 14.96 -0.24 -2.48
CA SER A 22 13.74 0.09 -1.75
C SER A 22 12.65 0.55 -2.71
N VAL A 23 11.43 0.03 -2.52
CA VAL A 23 10.26 0.39 -3.32
C VAL A 23 9.05 0.64 -2.42
N ALA A 24 8.18 1.55 -2.85
CA ALA A 24 6.88 1.76 -2.22
C ALA A 24 5.78 1.10 -3.07
N CYS A 25 4.98 0.19 -2.48
CA CYS A 25 3.91 -0.49 -3.22
C CYS A 25 2.58 0.25 -3.08
N MET A 26 1.83 0.35 -4.18
CA MET A 26 0.56 1.06 -4.21
C MET A 26 -0.59 0.24 -3.60
N PRO A 27 -1.61 0.89 -3.01
CA PRO A 27 -2.67 0.22 -2.25
C PRO A 27 -3.73 -0.50 -3.09
N ASN A 28 -3.69 -0.38 -4.42
CA ASN A 28 -4.68 -0.92 -5.37
C ASN A 28 -4.55 -2.43 -5.62
N THR A 29 -4.10 -3.18 -4.62
CA THR A 29 -4.08 -4.64 -4.62
C THR A 29 -5.47 -5.24 -4.41
N LYS A 30 -5.59 -6.57 -4.47
CA LYS A 30 -6.82 -7.30 -4.16
C LYS A 30 -6.51 -8.43 -3.15
N PRO A 31 -6.84 -8.25 -1.86
CA PRO A 31 -7.56 -7.11 -1.25
C PRO A 31 -6.75 -5.79 -1.23
N VAL A 32 -7.46 -4.66 -1.13
CA VAL A 32 -6.90 -3.29 -1.06
C VAL A 32 -6.18 -3.08 0.28
N ILE A 33 -5.10 -2.29 0.33
CA ILE A 33 -4.33 -2.04 1.56
C ILE A 33 -5.04 -1.03 2.48
N ASP A 34 -6.15 -1.45 3.09
CA ASP A 34 -7.01 -0.61 3.95
C ASP A 34 -7.10 -1.09 5.42
N ASN A 35 -6.38 -2.17 5.77
CA ASN A 35 -6.31 -2.69 7.14
C ASN A 35 -4.91 -3.26 7.49
N LYS A 36 -4.64 -3.33 8.80
CA LYS A 36 -3.34 -3.77 9.35
C LYS A 36 -2.89 -5.16 8.89
N SER A 37 -3.81 -6.11 8.73
CA SER A 37 -3.46 -7.50 8.40
C SER A 37 -2.78 -7.58 7.03
N ILE A 38 -3.21 -6.75 6.08
CA ILE A 38 -2.64 -6.70 4.73
C ILE A 38 -1.26 -6.03 4.76
N VAL A 39 -1.13 -4.92 5.49
CA VAL A 39 0.16 -4.22 5.67
C VAL A 39 1.19 -5.18 6.26
N LYS A 40 0.83 -5.86 7.34
CA LYS A 40 1.67 -6.86 7.98
C LYS A 40 2.07 -7.99 7.04
N TYR A 41 1.12 -8.53 6.28
CA TYR A 41 1.41 -9.55 5.28
C TYR A 41 2.45 -9.10 4.26
N ILE A 42 2.33 -7.86 3.73
CA ILE A 42 3.28 -7.33 2.76
C ILE A 42 4.67 -7.20 3.35
N ILE A 43 4.79 -6.63 4.56
CA ILE A 43 6.07 -6.44 5.25
C ILE A 43 6.70 -7.79 5.57
N ASP A 44 5.95 -8.72 6.16
CA ASP A 44 6.45 -10.05 6.54
C ASP A 44 6.89 -10.83 5.29
N LYS A 45 6.09 -10.84 4.21
CA LYS A 45 6.41 -11.54 2.95
C LYS A 45 7.62 -10.92 2.24
N ALA A 46 7.72 -9.59 2.20
CA ALA A 46 8.86 -8.91 1.64
C ALA A 46 10.13 -9.14 2.46
N GLY A 47 10.04 -9.19 3.79
CA GLY A 47 11.16 -9.48 4.66
C GLY A 47 11.64 -10.93 4.56
N SER A 48 10.75 -11.89 4.33
CA SER A 48 11.10 -13.31 4.24
C SER A 48 11.58 -13.75 2.86
N GLU A 49 10.99 -13.21 1.79
CA GLU A 49 11.17 -13.71 0.42
C GLU A 49 11.54 -12.62 -0.59
N GLY A 50 11.52 -11.34 -0.19
CA GLY A 50 11.81 -10.21 -1.05
C GLY A 50 13.31 -10.03 -1.33
N SER A 51 13.61 -9.40 -2.46
CA SER A 51 14.98 -9.04 -2.87
C SER A 51 15.29 -7.55 -2.71
N ALA A 52 14.33 -6.76 -2.23
CA ALA A 52 14.43 -5.32 -1.96
C ALA A 52 13.47 -4.95 -0.82
N ASN A 53 13.71 -3.82 -0.14
CA ASN A 53 12.81 -3.35 0.91
C ASN A 53 11.49 -2.90 0.30
N VAL A 54 10.37 -3.29 0.91
CA VAL A 54 9.02 -2.89 0.48
C VAL A 54 8.37 -2.04 1.56
N PHE A 55 7.96 -0.84 1.17
CA PHE A 55 7.28 0.12 2.02
C PHE A 55 5.82 0.28 1.56
N PRO A 56 4.84 -0.27 2.28
CA PRO A 56 3.45 -0.20 1.84
C PRO A 56 2.90 1.23 1.90
N VAL A 57 2.08 1.58 0.92
CA VAL A 57 1.21 2.76 0.95
C VAL A 57 -0.20 2.26 1.28
N GLY A 58 -0.84 2.86 2.28
CA GLY A 58 -2.22 2.55 2.66
C GLY A 58 -3.24 3.35 1.84
N THR A 59 -4.51 2.97 1.88
CA THR A 59 -5.55 3.82 1.29
C THR A 59 -5.88 5.04 2.15
N ILE A 60 -6.30 6.13 1.50
CA ILE A 60 -6.91 7.27 2.19
C ILE A 60 -8.33 6.87 2.61
N THR A 61 -9.08 6.20 1.74
CA THR A 61 -10.45 5.77 2.03
C THR A 61 -10.61 4.27 2.12
N LYS A 62 -11.61 3.83 2.87
CA LYS A 62 -11.92 2.42 3.04
C LYS A 62 -12.23 1.78 1.69
N GLY A 63 -11.51 0.71 1.35
CA GLY A 63 -11.59 0.05 0.05
C GLY A 63 -11.27 0.93 -1.17
N SER A 64 -10.59 2.08 -0.99
CA SER A 64 -10.25 3.03 -2.06
C SER A 64 -11.47 3.59 -2.81
N LYS A 65 -12.59 3.85 -2.10
CA LYS A 65 -13.87 4.28 -2.69
C LYS A 65 -14.08 5.80 -2.77
N GLY A 66 -13.27 6.60 -2.10
CA GLY A 66 -13.44 8.05 -2.00
C GLY A 66 -14.56 8.52 -1.06
N GLU A 67 -15.15 7.61 -0.26
CA GLU A 67 -16.38 7.88 0.51
C GLU A 67 -16.16 8.10 2.02
N THR A 68 -15.26 7.33 2.65
CA THR A 68 -15.03 7.37 4.11
C THR A 68 -13.57 7.05 4.38
N LEU A 69 -12.94 7.77 5.31
CA LEU A 69 -11.54 7.55 5.68
C LEU A 69 -11.29 6.10 6.10
N SER A 70 -10.12 5.59 5.75
CA SER A 70 -9.59 4.33 6.29
C SER A 70 -9.11 4.53 7.74
N GLU A 71 -8.76 3.44 8.42
CA GLU A 71 -8.11 3.48 9.73
C GLU A 71 -6.62 3.91 9.59
N MET A 72 -6.38 5.12 9.08
CA MET A 72 -5.05 5.62 8.68
C MET A 72 -4.04 5.57 9.83
N GLY A 73 -4.48 5.82 11.07
CA GLY A 73 -3.64 5.71 12.26
C GLY A 73 -3.11 4.28 12.49
N GLU A 74 -3.96 3.26 12.34
CA GLU A 74 -3.55 1.86 12.46
C GLU A 74 -2.61 1.46 11.32
N LEU A 75 -2.93 1.89 10.09
CA LEU A 75 -2.09 1.63 8.91
C LEU A 75 -0.69 2.24 9.08
N LYS A 76 -0.60 3.46 9.61
CA LYS A 76 0.68 4.10 9.91
C LYS A 76 1.46 3.32 10.96
N ALA A 77 0.79 2.91 12.03
CA ALA A 77 1.41 2.15 13.12
C ALA A 77 1.96 0.79 12.66
N GLU A 78 1.31 0.15 11.70
CA GLU A 78 1.74 -1.15 11.15
C GLU A 78 2.88 -1.01 10.11
N GLY A 79 3.17 0.19 9.61
CA GLY A 79 4.33 0.44 8.76
C GLY A 79 4.05 1.12 7.41
N CYS A 80 2.83 1.61 7.17
CA CYS A 80 2.58 2.40 5.96
C CYS A 80 3.40 3.70 5.94
N VAL A 81 4.05 3.98 4.81
CA VAL A 81 4.90 5.16 4.63
C VAL A 81 4.19 6.34 3.98
N GLY A 82 3.00 6.10 3.42
CA GLY A 82 2.14 7.12 2.83
C GLY A 82 0.72 6.61 2.64
N PHE A 83 -0.14 7.50 2.12
CA PHE A 83 -1.54 7.20 1.82
C PHE A 83 -1.92 7.65 0.42
N SER A 84 -2.67 6.83 -0.31
CA SER A 84 -3.15 7.12 -1.65
C SER A 84 -4.39 6.30 -1.97
N ASP A 85 -5.34 6.84 -2.74
CA ASP A 85 -6.40 6.05 -3.38
C ASP A 85 -6.03 5.83 -4.86
N ASP A 86 -4.85 5.29 -5.11
CA ASP A 86 -4.36 5.10 -6.48
C ASP A 86 -5.33 4.22 -7.31
N GLY A 87 -5.72 4.72 -8.48
CA GLY A 87 -6.79 4.16 -9.30
C GLY A 87 -8.15 4.87 -9.18
N GLY A 88 -8.36 5.73 -8.19
CA GLY A 88 -9.58 6.54 -8.05
C GLY A 88 -9.39 7.82 -7.22
N PRO A 89 -9.63 9.02 -7.77
CA PRO A 89 -9.39 10.26 -7.04
C PRO A 89 -10.36 10.44 -5.86
N VAL A 90 -9.85 10.95 -4.73
CA VAL A 90 -10.69 11.43 -3.62
C VAL A 90 -11.25 12.80 -4.00
N SER A 91 -12.42 12.82 -4.64
CA SER A 91 -13.05 14.04 -5.15
C SER A 91 -13.66 14.93 -4.06
N ASN A 92 -13.91 14.39 -2.86
CA ASN A 92 -14.47 15.15 -1.74
C ASN A 92 -13.36 15.88 -0.99
N GLY A 93 -13.34 17.21 -1.11
CA GLY A 93 -12.34 18.07 -0.46
C GLY A 93 -12.33 17.99 1.08
N GLU A 94 -13.46 17.70 1.72
CA GLU A 94 -13.52 17.52 3.18
C GLU A 94 -12.83 16.22 3.61
N ILE A 95 -12.97 15.15 2.83
CA ILE A 95 -12.27 13.88 3.10
C ILE A 95 -10.78 14.07 2.91
N MET A 96 -10.36 14.71 1.82
CA MET A 96 -8.93 14.98 1.58
C MET A 96 -8.35 15.91 2.66
N ARG A 97 -9.10 16.94 3.10
CA ARG A 97 -8.64 17.81 4.19
C ARG A 97 -8.41 17.02 5.47
N ARG A 98 -9.37 16.19 5.88
CA ARG A 98 -9.23 15.35 7.07
C ARG A 98 -8.13 14.29 6.96
N ALA A 99 -7.82 13.82 5.75
CA ALA A 99 -6.71 12.89 5.53
C ALA A 99 -5.32 13.57 5.69
N LEU A 100 -5.27 14.90 5.57
CA LEU A 100 -4.05 15.69 5.69
C LEU A 100 -3.86 16.31 7.10
N GLU A 101 -4.92 16.34 7.91
CA GLU A 101 -4.91 16.77 9.32
C GLU A 101 -4.28 15.70 10.23
#